data_AF-A0AA38PKW7-F1
#
_entry.id   AF-A0AA38PKW7-F1
#
_cell.length_a   1.000
_cell.length_b   1.000
_cell.length_c   1.000
_cell.angle_alpha   90.00
_cell.angle_beta   90.00
_cell.angle_gamma   90.00
#
_symmetry.space_group_name_H-M   'P 1'
#
loop_
_entity.id
_entity.type
_entity.pdbx_description
1 polymer ?
#
loop_
_entity_poly.entity_id
_entity_poly.type
_entity_poly.pdbx_seq_one_letter_code
_entity_poly.pdbx_strand_id
1 'polypeptide(L)'
;MANPNFPKNLQIRPSTFSSFAAHKLYGHNPQKRAIEKYGIAGRVWEAAYILKIYLDPPVNLSFDPPSPYEIRSSESIRAIELGSGSGMIGISIASCLKSHLHDLLVLTDLPEVCPLLESNVKDAFGDSGSSLHDLIHVRPLAWGNVEHVQNIESDLMAGQYSCGMGPFTHILCSDLVYFPELLAPLLRTIIHLTSHPTNGTQCNILISYKIRSLSKESPFWSAFGLWFTFGPVLVRKEYSDGTSSSWERFGTAFEGPMFIFAARRRPESLEWILPSDDSELHSGFGARGTMSPKADDTFETLLFMSLDDTE
;
A
#
# COMPACT_ATOMS: atom_id res chain seq x y z
N MET A 1 25.27 3.41 -9.51
CA MET A 1 23.88 3.74 -9.91
C MET A 1 23.50 5.06 -9.28
N ALA A 2 22.61 5.85 -9.88
CA ALA A 2 22.05 7.02 -9.20
C ALA A 2 21.18 6.54 -8.03
N ASN A 3 21.18 7.28 -6.92
CA ASN A 3 20.33 6.96 -5.77
C ASN A 3 18.85 7.15 -6.19
N PRO A 4 18.01 6.10 -6.16
CA PRO A 4 16.62 6.18 -6.63
C PRO A 4 15.78 7.16 -5.81
N ASN A 5 16.18 7.44 -4.56
CA ASN A 5 15.51 8.41 -3.71
C ASN A 5 15.71 9.87 -4.17
N PHE A 6 16.73 10.15 -5.00
CA PHE A 6 17.06 11.49 -5.49
C PHE A 6 16.96 11.56 -7.02
N PRO A 7 15.74 11.45 -7.58
CA PRO A 7 15.54 11.53 -9.03
C PRO A 7 15.97 12.90 -9.56
N LYS A 8 16.68 12.90 -10.69
CA LYS A 8 17.14 14.14 -11.33
C LYS A 8 15.93 14.97 -11.77
N ASN A 9 16.03 16.29 -11.61
CA ASN A 9 15.03 17.27 -12.03
C ASN A 9 13.66 17.19 -11.33
N LEU A 10 13.55 16.48 -10.21
CA LEU A 10 12.34 16.50 -9.37
C LEU A 10 12.52 17.49 -8.22
N GLN A 11 11.75 18.57 -8.20
CA GLN A 11 11.71 19.47 -7.05
C GLN A 11 10.68 18.98 -6.04
N ILE A 12 11.16 18.36 -4.97
CA ILE A 12 10.32 17.78 -3.92
C ILE A 12 10.16 18.82 -2.81
N ARG A 13 8.93 19.02 -2.34
CA ARG A 13 8.60 19.89 -1.20
C ARG A 13 7.70 19.16 -0.22
N PRO A 14 7.71 19.53 1.07
CA PRO A 14 6.75 19.01 2.04
C PRO A 14 5.31 19.12 1.53
N SER A 15 4.49 18.11 1.82
CA SER A 15 3.07 18.17 1.48
C SER A 15 2.36 19.29 2.25
N THR A 16 1.47 19.99 1.56
CA THR A 16 0.57 21.02 2.13
C THR A 16 -0.71 20.43 2.70
N PHE A 17 -1.01 19.14 2.43
CA PHE A 17 -2.15 18.40 3.00
C PHE A 17 -1.99 18.09 4.50
N SER A 18 -1.09 18.78 5.20
CA SER A 18 -0.75 18.53 6.60
C SER A 18 -1.92 18.75 7.58
N SER A 19 -3.02 19.40 7.16
CA SER A 19 -4.24 19.49 7.97
C SER A 19 -4.84 18.12 8.30
N PHE A 20 -4.59 17.10 7.46
CA PHE A 20 -5.03 15.71 7.68
C PHE A 20 -3.94 14.85 8.36
N ALA A 21 -2.72 15.37 8.53
CA ALA A 21 -1.69 14.70 9.32
C ALA A 21 -1.97 14.92 10.80
N ALA A 22 -2.66 13.96 11.43
CA ALA A 22 -2.95 14.01 12.87
C ALA A 22 -1.68 14.03 13.74
N HIS A 23 -0.54 13.53 13.22
CA HIS A 23 0.71 13.42 13.96
C HIS A 23 1.71 14.52 13.59
N LYS A 24 2.26 15.23 14.59
CA LYS A 24 3.26 16.31 14.41
C LYS A 24 4.49 15.87 13.58
N LEU A 25 4.79 14.58 13.60
CA LEU A 25 5.86 13.94 12.81
C LEU A 25 5.72 14.17 11.31
N TYR A 26 4.51 14.34 10.79
CA TYR A 26 4.24 14.55 9.36
C TYR A 26 3.96 16.01 9.03
N GLY A 27 4.33 16.93 9.92
CA GLY A 27 4.27 18.37 9.65
C GLY A 27 5.31 18.82 8.63
N HIS A 28 5.20 20.09 8.20
CA HIS A 28 6.07 20.68 7.17
C HIS A 28 7.57 20.57 7.48
N ASN A 29 8.00 20.95 8.69
CA ASN A 29 9.43 21.00 9.04
C ASN A 29 10.08 19.61 9.21
N PRO A 30 9.45 18.62 9.85
CA PRO A 30 9.92 17.23 9.80
C PRO A 30 10.04 16.69 8.38
N GLN A 31 9.01 16.83 7.53
CA GLN A 31 9.07 16.40 6.13
C GLN A 31 10.21 17.09 5.38
N LYS A 32 10.43 18.41 5.58
CA LYS A 32 11.53 19.12 4.93
C LYS A 32 12.89 18.48 5.24
N ARG A 33 13.17 18.21 6.51
CA ARG A 33 14.41 17.56 6.94
C ARG A 33 14.54 16.13 6.40
N ALA A 34 13.43 15.40 6.38
CA ALA A 34 13.40 14.05 5.83
C ALA A 34 13.66 14.04 4.31
N ILE A 35 13.08 14.99 3.56
CA ILE A 35 13.31 15.15 2.11
C ILE A 35 14.78 15.49 1.83
N GLU A 36 15.37 16.39 2.61
CA GLU A 36 16.79 16.75 2.46
C GLU A 36 17.73 15.53 2.61
N LYS A 37 17.39 14.60 3.50
CA LYS A 37 18.22 13.42 3.82
C LYS A 37 17.88 12.16 3.01
N TYR A 38 16.59 11.95 2.71
CA TYR A 38 16.05 10.71 2.14
C TYR A 38 15.27 10.93 0.83
N GLY A 39 15.28 12.15 0.27
CA GLY A 39 14.66 12.45 -1.02
C GLY A 39 13.15 12.18 -1.04
N ILE A 40 12.67 11.46 -2.07
CA ILE A 40 11.23 11.16 -2.25
C ILE A 40 10.64 10.36 -1.08
N ALA A 41 11.43 9.51 -0.42
CA ALA A 41 10.98 8.71 0.72
C ALA A 41 10.69 9.56 1.97
N GLY A 42 11.31 10.74 2.07
CA GLY A 42 11.09 11.68 3.17
C GLY A 42 9.79 12.48 3.07
N ARG A 43 9.11 12.44 1.91
CA ARG A 43 7.87 13.16 1.66
C ARG A 43 6.67 12.26 1.93
N VAL A 44 5.65 12.82 2.57
CA VAL A 44 4.31 12.20 2.58
C VAL A 44 3.58 12.57 1.30
N TRP A 45 3.14 11.57 0.55
CA TRP A 45 2.44 11.76 -0.72
C TRP A 45 0.92 11.86 -0.56
N GLU A 46 0.25 12.55 -1.49
CA GLU A 46 -1.16 12.92 -1.41
C GLU A 46 -2.08 11.70 -1.22
N ALA A 47 -1.81 10.61 -1.93
CA ALA A 47 -2.64 9.41 -1.82
C ALA A 47 -2.51 8.70 -0.46
N ALA A 48 -1.46 9.00 0.33
CA ALA A 48 -1.35 8.49 1.70
C ALA A 48 -2.42 9.09 2.62
N TYR A 49 -2.79 10.36 2.42
CA TYR A 49 -3.79 11.02 3.27
C TYR A 49 -5.17 10.43 3.09
N ILE A 50 -5.57 10.14 1.85
CA ILE A 50 -6.86 9.48 1.60
C ILE A 50 -6.84 8.04 2.11
N LEU A 51 -5.72 7.32 1.98
CA LEU A 51 -5.60 5.97 2.53
C LEU A 51 -5.74 5.96 4.05
N LYS A 52 -5.14 6.93 4.74
CA LYS A 52 -5.33 7.11 6.17
C LYS A 52 -6.81 7.32 6.52
N ILE A 53 -7.51 8.18 5.78
CA ILE A 53 -8.95 8.44 6.03
C ILE A 53 -9.78 7.17 5.83
N TYR A 54 -9.48 6.36 4.81
CA TYR A 54 -10.17 5.09 4.60
C TYR A 54 -9.89 4.09 5.73
N LEU A 55 -8.63 3.99 6.18
CA LEU A 55 -8.23 3.03 7.21
C LEU A 55 -8.78 3.40 8.60
N ASP A 56 -8.92 4.69 8.89
CA ASP A 56 -9.40 5.28 10.13
C ASP A 56 -10.56 6.26 9.81
N PRO A 57 -11.75 5.72 9.47
CA PRO A 57 -12.85 6.49 8.93
C PRO A 57 -13.50 7.40 9.99
N PRO A 58 -13.82 8.67 9.65
CA PRO A 58 -14.69 9.50 10.47
C PRO A 58 -16.06 8.84 10.69
N VAL A 59 -16.65 9.03 11.87
CA VAL A 59 -17.92 8.41 12.29
C VAL A 59 -19.12 8.65 11.35
N ASN A 60 -19.05 9.70 10.53
CA ASN A 60 -20.11 10.09 9.60
C ASN A 60 -19.82 9.64 8.16
N LEU A 61 -18.80 8.81 7.94
CA LEU A 61 -18.48 8.22 6.64
C LEU A 61 -18.58 6.70 6.72
N SER A 62 -19.15 6.11 5.67
CA SER A 62 -19.13 4.67 5.45
C SER A 62 -18.46 4.37 4.14
N PHE A 63 -17.72 3.26 4.09
CA PHE A 63 -16.94 2.85 2.94
C PHE A 63 -17.37 1.46 2.43
N ASP A 64 -17.26 1.26 1.12
CA ASP A 64 -17.45 -0.04 0.47
C ASP A 64 -16.25 -0.35 -0.45
N PRO A 65 -15.48 -1.41 -0.19
CA PRO A 65 -15.56 -2.27 0.98
C PRO A 65 -15.29 -1.50 2.29
N PRO A 66 -15.74 -2.00 3.46
CA PRO A 66 -15.44 -1.39 4.74
C PRO A 66 -13.94 -1.48 5.06
N SER A 67 -13.44 -0.56 5.89
CA SER A 67 -12.05 -0.60 6.36
C SER A 67 -11.77 -1.93 7.05
N PRO A 68 -10.68 -2.64 6.70
CA PRO A 68 -10.33 -3.89 7.36
C PRO A 68 -9.95 -3.70 8.84
N TYR A 69 -9.78 -2.45 9.32
CA TYR A 69 -9.35 -2.13 10.68
C TYR A 69 -10.49 -1.64 11.59
N GLU A 70 -11.69 -1.38 11.06
CA GLU A 70 -12.79 -0.74 11.79
C GLU A 70 -13.55 -1.72 12.72
N ILE A 71 -13.82 -2.95 12.27
CA ILE A 71 -14.60 -3.93 13.04
C ILE A 71 -13.86 -5.28 13.05
N ARG A 72 -13.01 -5.50 14.07
CA ARG A 72 -12.27 -6.76 14.23
C ARG A 72 -12.55 -7.41 15.57
N SER A 73 -13.36 -8.47 15.55
CA SER A 73 -13.69 -9.28 16.73
C SER A 73 -12.70 -10.41 16.99
N SER A 74 -12.09 -11.01 15.96
CA SER A 74 -11.35 -12.27 16.14
C SER A 74 -10.24 -12.59 15.13
N GLU A 75 -10.19 -11.93 13.97
CA GLU A 75 -9.19 -12.24 12.93
C GLU A 75 -7.90 -11.48 13.17
N SER A 76 -6.76 -12.15 13.03
CA SER A 76 -5.41 -11.54 13.10
C SER A 76 -5.13 -10.70 11.86
N ILE A 77 -4.48 -9.55 12.03
CA ILE A 77 -3.91 -8.77 10.93
C ILE A 77 -2.42 -8.98 10.92
N ARG A 78 -1.96 -9.52 9.80
CA ARG A 78 -0.56 -9.58 9.42
C ARG A 78 -0.39 -8.77 8.16
N ALA A 79 0.06 -7.54 8.33
CA ALA A 79 0.18 -6.55 7.28
C ALA A 79 1.65 -6.33 6.91
N ILE A 80 1.89 -6.10 5.62
CA ILE A 80 3.15 -5.57 5.11
C ILE A 80 2.87 -4.31 4.31
N GLU A 81 3.57 -3.22 4.61
CA GLU A 81 3.53 -2.00 3.83
C GLU A 81 4.76 -1.95 2.93
N LEU A 82 4.53 -1.80 1.62
CA LEU A 82 5.58 -1.65 0.62
C LEU A 82 5.91 -0.17 0.41
N GLY A 83 7.19 0.17 0.36
CA GLY A 83 7.63 1.55 0.13
C GLY A 83 7.05 2.54 1.13
N SER A 84 7.14 2.20 2.42
CA SER A 84 6.54 2.96 3.52
C SER A 84 7.00 4.43 3.56
N GLY A 85 8.16 4.77 3.01
CA GLY A 85 8.74 6.11 3.04
C GLY A 85 8.94 6.60 4.47
N SER A 86 8.13 7.57 4.90
CA SER A 86 8.13 8.05 6.29
C SER A 86 7.28 7.19 7.25
N GLY A 87 6.57 6.17 6.76
CA GLY A 87 5.79 5.24 7.57
C GLY A 87 4.41 5.75 7.98
N MET A 88 3.85 6.76 7.30
CA MET A 88 2.59 7.39 7.72
C MET A 88 1.44 6.40 7.86
N ILE A 89 1.27 5.50 6.88
CA ILE A 89 0.14 4.58 6.88
C ILE A 89 0.32 3.52 7.96
N GLY A 90 1.44 2.79 7.94
CA GLY A 90 1.74 1.78 8.94
C GLY A 90 1.65 2.31 10.38
N ILE A 91 2.27 3.46 10.66
CA ILE A 91 2.21 4.08 12.00
C ILE A 91 0.77 4.48 12.36
N SER A 92 -0.05 4.90 11.39
CA SER A 92 -1.45 5.29 11.67
C SER A 92 -2.34 4.11 12.07
N ILE A 93 -2.10 2.91 11.54
CA ILE A 93 -2.88 1.70 11.86
C ILE A 93 -2.28 0.88 13.01
N ALA A 94 -1.09 1.25 13.49
CA ALA A 94 -0.41 0.56 14.58
C ALA A 94 -1.26 0.47 15.86
N SER A 95 -2.04 1.51 16.15
CA SER A 95 -2.95 1.56 17.31
C SER A 95 -4.10 0.55 17.21
N CYS A 96 -4.42 0.06 16.01
CA CYS A 96 -5.43 -0.96 15.76
C CYS A 96 -4.89 -2.39 15.94
N LEU A 97 -3.57 -2.56 16.13
CA LEU A 97 -2.94 -3.87 16.28
C LEU A 97 -3.20 -4.44 17.67
N LYS A 98 -3.59 -5.71 17.72
CA LYS A 98 -3.92 -6.44 18.94
C LYS A 98 -2.93 -7.58 19.16
N SER A 99 -2.06 -7.42 20.16
CA SER A 99 -1.07 -8.45 20.53
C SER A 99 -1.73 -9.82 20.84
N HIS A 100 -2.89 -9.82 21.52
CA HIS A 100 -3.63 -11.05 21.83
C HIS A 100 -4.23 -11.75 20.60
N LEU A 101 -4.30 -11.07 19.44
CA LEU A 101 -4.68 -11.66 18.16
C LEU A 101 -3.46 -12.01 17.30
N HIS A 102 -2.25 -11.91 17.86
CA HIS A 102 -0.99 -12.10 17.14
C HIS A 102 -0.87 -11.21 15.90
N ASP A 103 -1.32 -9.96 16.01
CA ASP A 103 -1.18 -8.99 14.94
C ASP A 103 0.31 -8.69 14.65
N LEU A 104 0.59 -8.34 13.41
CA LEU A 104 1.92 -8.06 12.90
C LEU A 104 1.84 -6.99 11.83
N LEU A 105 2.78 -6.05 11.87
CA LEU A 105 2.96 -5.02 10.87
C LEU A 105 4.43 -4.94 10.46
N VAL A 106 4.72 -5.22 9.20
CA VAL A 106 6.06 -5.08 8.63
C VAL A 106 6.09 -3.85 7.73
N LEU A 107 6.85 -2.84 8.13
CA LEU A 107 7.11 -1.63 7.33
C LEU A 107 8.35 -1.86 6.49
N THR A 108 8.24 -1.65 5.18
CA THR A 108 9.36 -1.92 4.27
C THR A 108 9.68 -0.78 3.34
N ASP A 109 10.97 -0.62 3.09
CA ASP A 109 11.50 0.32 2.11
C ASP A 109 12.92 -0.10 1.73
N LEU A 110 13.63 0.70 0.94
CA LEU A 110 15.03 0.50 0.65
C LEU A 110 15.89 0.54 1.94
N PRO A 111 17.02 -0.20 1.99
CA PRO A 111 17.87 -0.24 3.17
C PRO A 111 18.27 1.14 3.72
N GLU A 112 18.53 2.12 2.84
CA GLU A 112 18.88 3.49 3.22
C GLU A 112 17.72 4.31 3.79
N VAL A 113 16.47 3.87 3.60
CA VAL A 113 15.25 4.51 4.12
C VAL A 113 14.83 3.90 5.46
N CYS A 114 15.18 2.64 5.75
CA CYS A 114 14.87 1.99 7.03
C CYS A 114 15.23 2.84 8.27
N PRO A 115 16.38 3.56 8.34
CA PRO A 115 16.68 4.43 9.49
C PRO A 115 15.68 5.59 9.68
N LEU A 116 15.04 6.09 8.61
CA LEU A 116 13.95 7.06 8.71
C LEU A 116 12.72 6.41 9.37
N LEU A 117 12.33 5.23 8.88
CA LEU A 117 11.18 4.48 9.40
C LEU A 117 11.36 4.14 10.88
N GLU A 118 12.52 3.60 11.25
CA GLU A 118 12.84 3.26 12.65
C GLU A 118 12.75 4.48 13.57
N SER A 119 13.33 5.61 13.15
CA SER A 119 13.23 6.87 13.91
C SER A 119 11.78 7.33 14.05
N ASN A 120 10.98 7.23 12.99
CA ASN A 120 9.59 7.66 12.98
C ASN A 120 8.69 6.76 13.84
N VAL A 121 8.92 5.44 13.81
CA VAL A 121 8.25 4.47 14.70
C VAL A 121 8.60 4.77 16.16
N LYS A 122 9.88 4.99 16.46
CA LYS A 122 10.33 5.35 17.81
C LYS A 122 9.71 6.67 18.29
N ASP A 123 9.68 7.69 17.44
CA ASP A 123 9.09 9.00 17.78
C ASP A 123 7.56 8.91 17.98
N ALA A 124 6.88 7.99 17.30
CA ALA A 124 5.43 7.82 17.41
C ALA A 124 5.00 7.10 18.69
N PHE A 125 5.76 6.11 19.16
CA PHE A 125 5.36 5.25 20.29
C PHE A 125 6.21 5.43 21.56
N GLY A 126 7.36 6.11 21.45
CA GLY A 126 8.31 6.29 22.55
C GLY A 126 8.85 4.97 23.13
N ASP A 127 9.54 5.06 24.27
CA ASP A 127 10.04 3.88 24.99
C ASP A 127 8.96 3.20 25.86
N SER A 128 7.77 3.80 26.00
CA SER A 128 6.68 3.33 26.87
C SER A 128 5.67 2.39 26.17
N GLY A 129 5.78 2.19 24.86
CA GLY A 129 4.89 1.36 24.04
C GLY A 129 5.39 -0.07 23.80
N SER A 130 6.05 -0.70 24.78
CA SER A 130 6.77 -1.98 24.59
C SER A 130 5.94 -3.07 23.92
N SER A 131 4.63 -3.16 24.20
CA SER A 131 3.75 -4.16 23.60
C SER A 131 3.41 -3.92 22.13
N LEU A 132 3.44 -2.67 21.64
CA LEU A 132 3.23 -2.34 20.23
C LEU A 132 4.53 -2.46 19.43
N HIS A 133 5.66 -2.17 20.06
CA HIS A 133 6.98 -2.30 19.44
C HIS A 133 7.26 -3.74 19.00
N ASP A 134 6.75 -4.72 19.75
CA ASP A 134 6.87 -6.14 19.40
C ASP A 134 5.98 -6.56 18.21
N LEU A 135 5.02 -5.72 17.80
CA LEU A 135 4.12 -6.01 16.66
C LEU A 135 4.56 -5.30 15.37
N ILE A 136 5.48 -4.33 15.46
CA ILE A 136 5.89 -3.50 14.33
C ILE A 136 7.36 -3.76 14.02
N HIS A 137 7.66 -4.15 12.78
CA HIS A 137 9.03 -4.40 12.35
C HIS A 137 9.36 -3.59 11.12
N VAL A 138 10.52 -2.94 11.14
CA VAL A 138 11.09 -2.31 9.95
C VAL A 138 12.01 -3.32 9.27
N ARG A 139 11.86 -3.50 7.96
CA ARG A 139 12.71 -4.39 7.16
C ARG A 139 13.05 -3.83 5.79
N PRO A 140 14.26 -4.08 5.28
CA PRO A 140 14.61 -3.70 3.92
C PRO A 140 13.87 -4.57 2.91
N LEU A 141 13.24 -3.95 1.91
CA LEU A 141 12.62 -4.60 0.76
C LEU A 141 12.77 -3.70 -0.47
N ALA A 142 13.73 -4.03 -1.33
CA ALA A 142 13.78 -3.49 -2.68
C ALA A 142 12.79 -4.28 -3.55
N TRP A 143 11.92 -3.60 -4.29
CA TRP A 143 10.92 -4.29 -5.11
C TRP A 143 11.58 -5.19 -6.15
N GLY A 144 10.95 -6.32 -6.44
CA GLY A 144 11.49 -7.38 -7.28
C GLY A 144 12.60 -8.23 -6.65
N ASN A 145 13.13 -7.86 -5.47
CA ASN A 145 14.17 -8.62 -4.79
C ASN A 145 13.56 -9.77 -3.97
N VAL A 146 13.68 -10.99 -4.50
CA VAL A 146 13.18 -12.22 -3.86
C VAL A 146 13.93 -12.55 -2.58
N GLU A 147 15.24 -12.28 -2.52
CA GLU A 147 16.05 -12.53 -1.32
C GLU A 147 15.57 -11.69 -0.14
N HIS A 148 15.22 -10.41 -0.38
CA HIS A 148 14.68 -9.55 0.69
C HIS A 148 13.34 -10.09 1.23
N VAL A 149 12.46 -10.60 0.36
CA VAL A 149 11.19 -11.21 0.80
C VAL A 149 11.46 -12.50 1.60
N GLN A 150 12.35 -13.35 1.12
CA GLN A 150 12.74 -14.59 1.82
C GLN A 150 13.37 -14.31 3.18
N ASN A 151 14.17 -13.24 3.32
CA ASN A 151 14.75 -12.83 4.58
C ASN A 151 13.68 -12.37 5.57
N ILE A 152 12.69 -11.60 5.11
CA ILE A 152 11.53 -11.20 5.93
C ILE A 152 10.76 -12.43 6.40
N GLU A 153 10.45 -13.35 5.49
CA GLU A 153 9.73 -14.59 5.82
C GLU A 153 10.53 -15.45 6.81
N SER A 154 11.84 -15.58 6.59
CA SER A 154 12.73 -16.34 7.47
C SER A 154 12.81 -15.73 8.88
N ASP A 155 12.92 -14.40 8.99
CA ASP A 155 12.91 -13.68 10.26
C ASP A 155 11.60 -13.90 11.03
N LEU A 156 10.46 -13.89 10.32
CA LEU A 156 9.14 -14.14 10.90
C LEU A 156 8.97 -15.62 11.33
N MET A 157 9.58 -16.56 10.62
CA MET A 157 9.51 -18.00 10.90
C MET A 157 10.49 -18.46 11.99
N ALA A 158 11.67 -17.83 12.10
CA ALA A 158 12.73 -18.21 13.03
C ALA A 158 12.44 -17.90 14.51
N GLY A 159 11.24 -17.39 14.83
CA GLY A 159 10.78 -17.27 16.22
C GLY A 159 11.44 -16.16 17.04
N GLN A 160 12.06 -15.15 16.40
CA GLN A 160 12.39 -13.89 17.10
C GLN A 160 11.14 -13.10 17.48
N TYR A 161 10.00 -13.41 16.85
CA TYR A 161 8.71 -12.78 17.09
C TYR A 161 7.74 -13.80 17.68
N SER A 162 7.29 -13.55 18.90
CA SER A 162 6.43 -14.41 19.71
C SER A 162 4.97 -14.51 19.19
N CYS A 163 4.69 -13.99 17.99
CA CYS A 163 3.34 -13.83 17.43
C CYS A 163 3.18 -14.47 16.03
N GLY A 164 3.10 -15.81 15.99
CA GLY A 164 2.24 -16.50 15.03
C GLY A 164 2.81 -16.87 13.65
N MET A 165 2.64 -18.15 13.30
CA MET A 165 2.96 -18.77 12.01
C MET A 165 1.92 -18.39 10.93
N GLY A 166 2.34 -18.14 9.68
CA GLY A 166 1.42 -17.99 8.52
C GLY A 166 1.82 -16.91 7.49
N PRO A 167 1.01 -16.71 6.44
CA PRO A 167 1.24 -15.70 5.40
C PRO A 167 0.70 -14.30 5.80
N PHE A 168 1.07 -13.28 5.02
CA PHE A 168 0.48 -11.95 5.13
C PHE A 168 -0.99 -11.96 4.72
N THR A 169 -1.81 -11.31 5.55
CA THR A 169 -3.25 -11.10 5.30
C THR A 169 -3.54 -9.80 4.57
N HIS A 170 -2.64 -8.81 4.70
CA HIS A 170 -2.80 -7.48 4.13
C HIS A 170 -1.50 -6.98 3.49
N ILE A 171 -1.61 -6.37 2.32
CA ILE A 171 -0.53 -5.63 1.66
C ILE A 171 -0.99 -4.18 1.48
N LEU A 172 -0.20 -3.23 1.97
CA LEU A 172 -0.49 -1.80 1.85
C LEU A 172 0.51 -1.17 0.88
N CYS A 173 0.00 -0.44 -0.10
CA CYS A 173 0.79 0.31 -1.08
C CYS A 173 0.30 1.76 -1.10
N SER A 174 1.13 2.69 -0.67
CA SER A 174 0.77 4.12 -0.65
C SER A 174 1.52 4.89 -1.72
N ASP A 175 0.85 5.16 -2.84
CA ASP A 175 1.33 6.02 -3.92
C ASP A 175 2.62 5.53 -4.63
N LEU A 176 2.67 4.23 -4.90
CA LEU A 176 3.87 3.54 -5.41
C LEU A 176 3.97 3.43 -6.94
N VAL A 177 2.92 3.83 -7.67
CA VAL A 177 2.84 3.73 -9.13
C VAL A 177 3.27 5.08 -9.72
N TYR A 178 4.58 5.27 -9.91
CA TYR A 178 5.14 6.58 -10.34
C TYR A 178 6.33 6.52 -11.32
N PHE A 179 7.28 5.59 -11.17
CA PHE A 179 8.40 5.42 -12.10
C PHE A 179 8.24 4.15 -12.94
N PRO A 180 8.23 4.24 -14.29
CA PRO A 180 8.06 3.09 -15.19
C PRO A 180 8.98 1.91 -14.90
N GLU A 181 10.24 2.17 -14.58
CA GLU A 181 11.26 1.16 -14.28
C GLU A 181 11.00 0.39 -12.98
N LEU A 182 10.12 0.90 -12.10
CA LEU A 182 9.77 0.27 -10.82
C LEU A 182 8.45 -0.51 -10.88
N LEU A 183 7.67 -0.38 -11.95
CA LEU A 183 6.32 -0.95 -12.05
C LEU A 183 6.34 -2.49 -12.06
N ALA A 184 7.21 -3.09 -12.88
CA ALA A 184 7.34 -4.53 -12.95
C ALA A 184 7.96 -5.15 -11.67
N PRO A 185 9.04 -4.58 -11.10
CA PRO A 185 9.52 -5.00 -9.78
C PRO A 185 8.45 -4.94 -8.68
N LEU A 186 7.64 -3.86 -8.63
CA LEU A 186 6.54 -3.73 -7.68
C LEU A 186 5.50 -4.84 -7.87
N LEU A 187 5.05 -5.05 -9.11
CA LEU A 187 4.11 -6.12 -9.44
C LEU A 187 4.67 -7.49 -9.02
N ARG A 188 5.93 -7.79 -9.34
CA ARG A 188 6.62 -9.03 -8.95
C ARG A 188 6.59 -9.25 -7.44
N THR A 189 6.89 -8.21 -6.66
CA THR A 189 6.84 -8.29 -5.18
C THR A 189 5.43 -8.61 -4.69
N ILE A 190 4.40 -7.93 -5.19
CA ILE A 190 3.01 -8.18 -4.77
C ILE A 190 2.59 -9.60 -5.15
N ILE A 191 2.94 -10.06 -6.36
CA ILE A 191 2.70 -11.46 -6.78
C ILE A 191 3.34 -12.42 -5.79
N HIS A 192 4.62 -12.27 -5.51
CA HIS A 192 5.36 -13.17 -4.63
C HIS A 192 4.79 -13.22 -3.19
N LEU A 193 4.47 -12.07 -2.61
CA LEU A 193 3.86 -11.98 -1.27
C LEU A 193 2.47 -12.64 -1.19
N THR A 194 1.75 -12.71 -2.32
CA THR A 194 0.44 -13.37 -2.42
C THR A 194 0.49 -14.82 -2.89
N SER A 195 1.67 -15.38 -3.19
CA SER A 195 1.82 -16.77 -3.66
C SER A 195 1.75 -17.81 -2.55
N HIS A 196 1.82 -17.41 -1.28
CA HIS A 196 1.82 -18.35 -0.17
C HIS A 196 0.43 -18.93 0.11
N PRO A 197 0.30 -20.24 0.35
CA PRO A 197 -0.99 -20.86 0.67
C PRO A 197 -1.57 -20.24 1.94
N THR A 198 -2.61 -19.44 1.77
CA THR A 198 -3.46 -19.04 2.87
C THR A 198 -4.40 -20.21 3.16
N ASN A 199 -4.61 -20.57 4.43
CA ASN A 199 -5.59 -21.58 4.85
C ASN A 199 -7.04 -21.13 4.56
N GLY A 200 -7.36 -20.85 3.29
CA GLY A 200 -8.64 -20.29 2.82
C GLY A 200 -8.72 -18.75 2.78
N THR A 201 -7.87 -18.01 3.51
CA THR A 201 -7.99 -16.55 3.63
C THR A 201 -7.20 -15.77 2.59
N GLN A 202 -7.83 -15.27 1.52
CA GLN A 202 -7.15 -14.43 0.53
C GLN A 202 -6.52 -13.17 1.15
N CYS A 203 -5.30 -12.84 0.73
CA CYS A 203 -4.62 -11.61 1.10
C CYS A 203 -5.33 -10.39 0.48
N ASN A 204 -5.70 -9.41 1.30
CA ASN A 204 -6.28 -8.15 0.85
C ASN A 204 -5.17 -7.15 0.52
N ILE A 205 -5.22 -6.57 -0.67
CA ILE A 205 -4.25 -5.55 -1.10
C ILE A 205 -4.96 -4.21 -1.16
N LEU A 206 -4.41 -3.19 -0.50
CA LEU A 206 -4.91 -1.81 -0.58
C LEU A 206 -3.85 -0.95 -1.26
N ILE A 207 -4.22 -0.35 -2.40
CA ILE A 207 -3.34 0.54 -3.16
C ILE A 207 -3.97 1.92 -3.23
N SER A 208 -3.40 2.91 -2.56
CA SER A 208 -3.74 4.29 -2.83
C SER A 208 -2.87 4.85 -3.95
N TYR A 209 -3.47 5.66 -4.80
CA TYR A 209 -2.86 6.06 -6.06
C TYR A 209 -3.34 7.43 -6.49
N LYS A 210 -2.39 8.33 -6.79
CA LYS A 210 -2.66 9.60 -7.48
C LYS A 210 -2.12 9.52 -8.90
N ILE A 211 -2.98 9.77 -9.89
CA ILE A 211 -2.55 9.86 -11.28
C ILE A 211 -1.66 11.11 -11.43
N ARG A 212 -0.43 10.93 -11.91
CA ARG A 212 0.47 12.03 -12.29
C ARG A 212 0.77 12.01 -13.77
N SER A 213 0.86 10.82 -14.36
CA SER A 213 1.15 10.62 -15.77
C SER A 213 0.49 9.32 -16.22
N LEU A 214 -0.79 9.41 -16.57
CA LEU A 214 -1.61 8.26 -16.96
C LEU A 214 -0.91 7.36 -17.99
N SER A 215 -0.26 7.92 -19.01
CA SER A 215 0.45 7.15 -20.05
C SER A 215 1.64 6.33 -19.54
N LYS A 216 2.25 6.74 -18.43
CA LYS A 216 3.38 6.04 -17.79
C LYS A 216 2.90 5.01 -16.77
N GLU A 217 1.72 5.25 -16.18
CA GLU A 217 1.19 4.50 -15.04
C GLU A 217 0.20 3.40 -15.48
N SER A 218 -0.55 3.62 -16.56
CA SER A 218 -1.54 2.66 -17.08
C SER A 218 -0.97 1.26 -17.36
N PRO A 219 0.26 1.11 -17.92
CA PRO A 219 0.85 -0.21 -18.14
C PRO A 219 0.95 -1.07 -16.86
N PHE A 220 1.16 -0.46 -15.70
CA PHE A 220 1.13 -1.19 -14.43
C PHE A 220 -0.26 -1.78 -14.18
N TRP A 221 -1.31 -0.98 -14.36
CA TRP A 221 -2.68 -1.40 -14.10
C TRP A 221 -3.17 -2.47 -15.10
N SER A 222 -2.80 -2.34 -16.37
CA SER A 222 -3.10 -3.35 -17.38
C SER A 222 -2.43 -4.69 -17.07
N ALA A 223 -1.20 -4.69 -16.56
CA ALA A 223 -0.53 -5.90 -16.11
C ALA A 223 -1.10 -6.41 -14.78
N PHE A 224 -1.34 -5.52 -13.81
CA PHE A 224 -1.87 -5.84 -12.49
C PHE A 224 -3.25 -6.53 -12.58
N GLY A 225 -4.15 -6.03 -13.42
CA GLY A 225 -5.49 -6.59 -13.63
C GLY A 225 -5.51 -8.02 -14.16
N LEU A 226 -4.43 -8.46 -14.84
CA LEU A 226 -4.28 -9.85 -15.25
C LEU A 226 -4.14 -10.77 -14.03
N TRP A 227 -3.39 -10.36 -13.01
CA TRP A 227 -3.05 -11.18 -11.84
C TRP A 227 -4.01 -10.97 -10.67
N PHE A 228 -4.67 -9.82 -10.60
CA PHE A 228 -5.49 -9.41 -9.46
C PHE A 228 -6.85 -8.91 -9.95
N THR A 229 -7.90 -9.23 -9.19
CA THR A 229 -9.17 -8.50 -9.27
C THR A 229 -9.05 -7.28 -8.38
N PHE A 230 -9.50 -6.11 -8.85
CA PHE A 230 -9.48 -4.89 -8.06
C PHE A 230 -10.63 -3.97 -8.42
N GLY A 231 -11.04 -3.15 -7.46
CA GLY A 231 -12.09 -2.16 -7.64
C GLY A 231 -11.85 -0.95 -6.74
N PRO A 232 -12.46 0.21 -7.07
CA PRO A 232 -12.31 1.41 -6.28
C PRO A 232 -13.05 1.26 -4.95
N VAL A 233 -12.51 1.86 -3.91
CA VAL A 233 -13.24 2.10 -2.66
C VAL A 233 -14.27 3.21 -2.89
N LEU A 234 -15.51 2.95 -2.49
CA LEU A 234 -16.61 3.90 -2.50
C LEU A 234 -16.80 4.49 -1.11
N VAL A 235 -17.36 5.70 -1.05
CA VAL A 235 -17.71 6.39 0.19
C VAL A 235 -19.14 6.90 0.11
N ARG A 236 -19.79 6.99 1.26
CA ARG A 236 -21.01 7.78 1.44
C ARG A 236 -21.00 8.49 2.79
N LYS A 237 -21.79 9.55 2.91
CA LYS A 237 -22.00 10.28 4.16
C LYS A 237 -23.21 9.71 4.88
N GLU A 238 -23.06 9.48 6.17
CA GLU A 238 -24.14 9.13 7.09
C GLU A 238 -24.58 10.40 7.82
N TYR A 239 -25.89 10.65 7.84
CA TYR A 239 -26.49 11.82 8.48
C TYR A 239 -27.10 11.45 9.84
N SER A 240 -27.18 12.42 10.74
CA SER A 240 -27.71 12.21 12.09
C SER A 240 -29.19 11.84 12.14
N ASP A 241 -29.94 12.07 11.06
CA ASP A 241 -31.35 11.68 10.90
C ASP A 241 -31.51 10.23 10.43
N GLY A 242 -30.41 9.49 10.25
CA GLY A 242 -30.40 8.10 9.78
C GLY A 242 -30.48 7.96 8.25
N THR A 243 -30.45 9.06 7.50
CA THR A 243 -30.32 9.01 6.04
C THR A 243 -28.85 8.93 5.62
N SER A 244 -28.59 8.50 4.38
CA SER A 244 -27.25 8.43 3.80
C SER A 244 -27.21 9.07 2.41
N SER A 245 -26.06 9.60 2.01
CA SER A 245 -25.85 10.03 0.62
C SER A 245 -25.77 8.83 -0.32
N SER A 246 -25.82 9.09 -1.64
CA SER A 246 -25.42 8.09 -2.64
C SER A 246 -23.95 7.70 -2.44
N TRP A 247 -23.62 6.48 -2.87
CA TRP A 247 -22.24 6.03 -2.98
C TRP A 247 -21.55 6.80 -4.09
N GLU A 248 -20.34 7.28 -3.80
CA GLU A 248 -19.45 7.92 -4.76
C GLU A 248 -18.05 7.32 -4.65
N ARG A 249 -17.26 7.39 -5.72
CA ARG A 249 -15.87 6.94 -5.67
C ARG A 249 -15.07 7.79 -4.69
N PHE A 250 -14.41 7.15 -3.73
CA PHE A 250 -13.56 7.89 -2.81
C PHE A 250 -12.30 8.42 -3.51
N GLY A 251 -11.97 9.69 -3.24
CA GLY A 251 -10.85 10.38 -3.89
C GLY A 251 -11.26 11.37 -5.00
N THR A 252 -12.55 11.44 -5.38
CA THR A 252 -13.08 12.40 -6.36
C THR A 252 -12.98 13.85 -5.89
N ALA A 253 -13.27 14.11 -4.62
CA ALA A 253 -13.33 15.46 -4.05
C ALA A 253 -11.96 16.13 -3.82
N PHE A 254 -10.85 15.42 -4.07
CA PHE A 254 -9.51 15.91 -3.80
C PHE A 254 -8.83 16.43 -5.07
N GLU A 255 -7.80 17.26 -4.91
CA GLU A 255 -7.07 17.84 -6.05
C GLU A 255 -6.29 16.77 -6.85
N GLY A 256 -6.78 16.52 -8.07
CA GLY A 256 -6.28 15.51 -8.99
C GLY A 256 -6.94 14.15 -8.75
N PRO A 257 -7.13 13.35 -9.82
CA PRO A 257 -7.82 12.07 -9.69
C PRO A 257 -7.00 11.10 -8.84
N MET A 258 -7.54 10.78 -7.66
CA MET A 258 -6.98 9.82 -6.72
C MET A 258 -7.92 8.65 -6.50
N PHE A 259 -7.34 7.48 -6.22
CA PHE A 259 -8.04 6.23 -6.01
C PHE A 259 -7.51 5.55 -4.76
N ILE A 260 -8.39 4.76 -4.14
CA ILE A 260 -7.97 3.62 -3.33
C ILE A 260 -8.53 2.38 -4.02
N PHE A 261 -7.67 1.44 -4.38
CA PHE A 261 -8.08 0.16 -4.92
C PHE A 261 -7.99 -0.91 -3.84
N ALA A 262 -9.09 -1.63 -3.65
CA ALA A 262 -9.11 -2.88 -2.92
C ALA A 262 -8.95 -4.02 -3.93
N ALA A 263 -7.92 -4.84 -3.73
CA ALA A 263 -7.53 -5.89 -4.67
C ALA A 263 -7.30 -7.23 -3.99
N ARG A 264 -7.48 -8.30 -4.76
CA ARG A 264 -7.24 -9.69 -4.34
C ARG A 264 -6.62 -10.49 -5.47
N ARG A 265 -5.80 -11.47 -5.10
CA ARG A 265 -5.18 -12.40 -6.05
C ARG A 265 -6.27 -13.22 -6.75
N ARG A 266 -6.23 -13.27 -8.09
CA ARG A 266 -7.09 -14.18 -8.86
C ARG A 266 -6.71 -15.62 -8.53
N PRO A 267 -7.64 -16.49 -8.09
CA PRO A 267 -7.31 -17.89 -7.74
C PRO A 267 -6.57 -18.63 -8.84
N GLU A 268 -7.03 -18.48 -10.09
CA GLU A 268 -6.43 -19.10 -11.27
C GLU A 268 -4.99 -18.64 -11.52
N SER A 269 -4.63 -17.44 -11.06
CA SER A 269 -3.30 -16.86 -11.29
C SER A 269 -2.22 -17.40 -10.35
N LEU A 270 -2.59 -18.19 -9.33
CA LEU A 270 -1.64 -18.89 -8.46
C LEU A 270 -0.89 -20.01 -9.22
N GLU A 271 -1.50 -20.56 -10.27
CA GLU A 271 -0.93 -21.65 -11.08
C GLU A 271 -0.14 -21.12 -12.30
N TRP A 272 -0.15 -19.81 -12.54
CA TRP A 272 0.49 -19.22 -13.71
C TRP A 272 2.00 -19.09 -13.53
N ILE A 273 2.71 -19.20 -14.64
CA ILE A 273 4.16 -19.01 -14.68
C ILE A 273 4.44 -17.51 -14.53
N LEU A 274 5.18 -17.13 -13.48
CA LEU A 274 5.71 -15.79 -13.33
C LEU A 274 7.00 -15.66 -14.16
N PRO A 275 7.04 -14.83 -15.23
CA PRO A 275 8.25 -14.66 -16.03
C PRO A 275 9.41 -14.12 -15.19
N SER A 276 10.64 -14.58 -15.45
CA SER A 276 11.83 -14.05 -14.77
C SER A 276 12.22 -12.66 -15.24
N ASP A 277 11.88 -12.31 -16.48
CA ASP A 277 12.14 -11.00 -17.06
C ASP A 277 11.02 -10.00 -16.73
N ASP A 278 11.42 -8.78 -16.35
CA ASP A 278 10.47 -7.73 -15.94
C ASP A 278 9.73 -7.10 -17.12
N SER A 279 10.34 -7.05 -18.31
CA SER A 279 9.67 -6.56 -19.53
C SER A 279 8.58 -7.54 -19.98
N GLU A 280 8.86 -8.85 -19.90
CA GLU A 280 7.87 -9.90 -20.15
C GLU A 280 6.71 -9.85 -19.14
N LEU A 281 7.00 -9.75 -17.84
CA LEU A 281 5.98 -9.62 -16.80
C LEU A 281 5.10 -8.39 -17.04
N HIS A 282 5.70 -7.24 -17.33
CA HIS A 282 4.99 -5.99 -17.60
C HIS A 282 4.11 -6.08 -18.86
N SER A 283 4.53 -6.87 -19.84
CA SER A 283 3.79 -7.10 -21.08
C SER A 283 2.72 -8.22 -20.96
N GLY A 284 2.50 -8.77 -19.76
CA GLY A 284 1.46 -9.77 -19.49
C GLY A 284 1.80 -11.20 -19.91
N PHE A 285 3.08 -11.52 -20.12
CA PHE A 285 3.50 -12.90 -20.35
C PHE A 285 3.27 -13.76 -19.11
N GLY A 286 3.01 -15.06 -19.33
CA GLY A 286 2.71 -16.03 -18.26
C GLY A 286 1.25 -15.97 -17.79
N ALA A 287 0.60 -14.81 -17.88
CA ALA A 287 -0.81 -14.66 -17.52
C ALA A 287 -1.70 -15.59 -18.35
N ARG A 288 -2.72 -16.17 -17.70
CA ARG A 288 -3.61 -17.20 -18.26
C ARG A 288 -2.85 -18.43 -18.82
N GLY A 289 -1.69 -18.75 -18.22
CA GLY A 289 -0.89 -19.93 -18.55
C GLY A 289 -0.20 -19.90 -19.93
N THR A 290 -0.05 -18.73 -20.56
CA THR A 290 0.54 -18.63 -21.91
C THR A 290 1.62 -17.55 -21.99
N MET A 291 2.71 -17.84 -22.72
CA MET A 291 3.82 -16.92 -22.95
C MET A 291 3.57 -16.03 -24.18
N SER A 292 2.47 -15.28 -24.13
CA SER A 292 2.12 -14.27 -25.13
C SER A 292 1.73 -12.97 -24.44
N PRO A 293 1.94 -11.80 -25.08
CA PRO A 293 1.55 -10.51 -24.51
C PRO A 293 0.04 -10.44 -24.23
N LYS A 294 -0.34 -9.81 -23.12
CA LYS A 294 -1.73 -9.59 -22.69
C LYS A 294 -1.85 -8.30 -21.91
N ALA A 295 -3.06 -7.77 -21.85
CA ALA A 295 -3.44 -6.64 -21.03
C ALA A 295 -4.85 -6.88 -20.48
N ASP A 296 -5.12 -6.32 -19.31
CA ASP A 296 -6.44 -6.18 -18.71
C ASP A 296 -6.93 -4.73 -18.89
N ASP A 297 -8.25 -4.53 -19.03
CA ASP A 297 -8.89 -3.24 -19.31
C ASP A 297 -9.74 -2.71 -18.12
N THR A 298 -9.61 -3.34 -16.94
CA THR A 298 -10.37 -2.96 -15.75
C THR A 298 -10.11 -1.50 -15.37
N PHE A 299 -8.86 -1.05 -15.39
CA PHE A 299 -8.52 0.31 -14.96
C PHE A 299 -9.06 1.38 -15.92
N GLU A 300 -8.97 1.14 -17.22
CA GLU A 300 -9.52 2.00 -18.26
C GLU A 300 -11.04 2.09 -18.12
N THR A 301 -11.72 0.97 -17.87
CA THR A 301 -13.16 0.93 -17.59
C THR A 301 -13.52 1.79 -16.37
N LEU A 302 -12.76 1.67 -15.28
CA LEU A 302 -12.98 2.46 -14.06
C LEU A 302 -12.72 3.96 -14.27
N LEU A 303 -11.76 4.32 -15.14
CA LEU A 303 -11.53 5.71 -15.53
C LEU A 303 -12.71 6.28 -16.32
N PHE A 304 -13.25 5.53 -17.29
CA PHE A 304 -14.41 5.97 -18.06
C PHE A 304 -15.65 6.17 -17.18
N MET A 305 -15.96 5.21 -16.32
CA MET A 305 -17.09 5.34 -15.38
C MET A 305 -16.94 6.54 -14.45
N SER A 306 -15.71 6.94 -14.11
CA SER A 306 -15.44 8.11 -13.27
C SER A 306 -15.64 9.46 -13.99
N LEU A 307 -15.70 9.47 -15.32
CA LEU A 307 -15.93 10.69 -16.11
C LEU A 307 -17.44 10.98 -16.26
N ASP A 308 -18.27 9.94 -16.38
CA ASP A 308 -19.72 10.08 -16.52
C ASP A 308 -20.40 10.65 -15.26
N ASP A 309 -19.80 10.47 -14.07
CA ASP A 309 -20.27 11.06 -12.81
C ASP A 309 -19.98 12.57 -12.68
N THR A 310 -19.30 13.19 -13.66
CA THR A 310 -18.89 14.61 -13.63
C THR A 310 -19.66 15.52 -14.61
N GLU A 311 -20.67 15.01 -15.31
CA GLU A 311 -21.63 15.78 -16.13
C GLU A 311 -22.96 16.00 -15.40
#